data_AF-A0A2E9WMU3-F1
#
_entry.id   AF-A0A2E9WMU3-F1
#
_cell.length_a   1.000
_cell.length_b   1.000
_cell.length_c   1.000
_cell.angle_alpha   90.00
_cell.angle_beta   90.00
_cell.angle_gamma   90.00
#
_symmetry.space_group_name_H-M   'P 1'
#
loop_
_entity.id
_entity.type
_entity.pdbx_description
1 polymer ?
#
loop_
_entity_poly.entity_id
_entity_poly.type
_entity_poly.pdbx_seq_one_letter_code
_entity_poly.pdbx_strand_id
1 'polypeptide(L)'
;MRMIHYFGAAAFLTIVALLVSAWLGISGQLDVHFRVALVTAILTIGTHSLLILFMVITGRIIREAILHRDLPAEFLAELNEFFSRKKAYPAALLGAVSIVAAGVLGTAQSAIGLPPMTHMLVGVLALCVNFFAILVEIQAVLSNQGLVDRVANALDKIDRDLAEEGEPPAEDEPDPRAKSRAAMAVCLGAWVPYIYWGLVVWRGDFSQVSIHPWLECSIAGFLIWGLARTALESTLQEEARDS
;
A
#
# COMPACT_ATOMS: atom_id res chain seq x y z
N MET A 1 14.53 11.66 -0.43
CA MET A 1 14.72 10.57 -1.41
C MET A 1 13.48 10.47 -2.28
N ARG A 2 13.62 10.42 -3.62
CA ARG A 2 12.48 10.50 -4.55
C ARG A 2 11.81 9.14 -4.75
N MET A 3 10.49 9.09 -4.66
CA MET A 3 9.72 7.84 -4.75
C MET A 3 9.83 7.14 -6.12
N ILE A 4 10.11 7.89 -7.18
CA ILE A 4 10.42 7.31 -8.50
C ILE A 4 11.62 6.36 -8.47
N HIS A 5 12.60 6.54 -7.58
CA HIS A 5 13.75 5.64 -7.50
C HIS A 5 13.35 4.28 -6.94
N TYR A 6 12.54 4.25 -5.87
CA TYR A 6 12.06 3.03 -5.25
C TYR A 6 11.09 2.28 -6.17
N PHE A 7 10.10 3.00 -6.69
CA PHE A 7 9.13 2.41 -7.60
C PHE A 7 9.79 1.97 -8.91
N GLY A 8 10.68 2.78 -9.48
CA GLY A 8 11.42 2.45 -10.70
C GLY A 8 12.30 1.20 -10.54
N ALA A 9 12.99 1.05 -9.40
CA ALA A 9 13.76 -0.15 -9.10
C ALA A 9 12.87 -1.39 -8.97
N ALA A 10 11.74 -1.28 -8.27
CA ALA A 10 10.76 -2.36 -8.13
C ALA A 10 10.14 -2.75 -9.48
N ALA A 11 9.77 -1.77 -10.29
CA ALA A 11 9.22 -1.96 -11.64
C ALA A 11 10.25 -2.62 -12.57
N PHE A 12 11.50 -2.16 -12.57
CA PHE A 12 12.57 -2.77 -13.34
C PHE A 12 12.80 -4.23 -12.95
N LEU A 13 12.92 -4.50 -11.65
CA LEU A 13 13.09 -5.86 -11.14
C LEU A 13 11.91 -6.75 -11.52
N THR A 14 10.68 -6.22 -11.45
CA THR A 14 9.46 -6.92 -11.85
C THR A 14 9.46 -7.26 -13.33
N ILE A 15 9.83 -6.33 -14.21
CA ILE A 15 9.90 -6.57 -15.65
C ILE A 15 10.91 -7.68 -15.95
N VAL A 16 12.12 -7.61 -15.36
CA VAL A 16 13.14 -8.64 -15.53
C VAL A 16 12.63 -9.99 -15.03
N ALA A 17 12.02 -10.04 -13.85
CA ALA A 17 11.50 -11.27 -13.27
C ALA A 17 10.35 -11.89 -14.10
N LEU A 18 9.49 -11.06 -14.70
CA LEU A 18 8.44 -11.48 -15.61
C LEU A 18 9.01 -12.09 -16.90
N LEU A 19 10.01 -11.45 -17.50
CA LEU A 19 10.68 -11.94 -18.71
C LEU A 19 11.44 -13.24 -18.46
N VAL A 20 12.18 -13.34 -17.35
CA VAL A 20 12.90 -14.56 -16.96
C VAL A 20 11.92 -15.70 -16.69
N SER A 21 10.84 -15.45 -15.95
CA SER A 21 9.80 -16.45 -15.69
C SER A 21 9.18 -16.97 -17.00
N ALA A 22 8.82 -16.05 -17.92
CA ALA A 22 8.26 -16.40 -19.22
C ALA A 22 9.22 -17.24 -20.06
N TRP A 23 10.50 -16.84 -20.11
CA TRP A 23 11.54 -17.58 -20.82
C TRP A 23 11.70 -19.00 -20.29
N LEU A 24 11.74 -19.18 -18.96
CA LEU A 24 11.83 -20.51 -18.34
C LEU A 24 10.63 -21.39 -18.72
N GLY A 25 9.43 -20.83 -18.73
CA GLY A 25 8.21 -21.53 -19.13
C GLY A 25 8.25 -21.98 -20.60
N ILE A 26 8.68 -21.09 -21.52
CA ILE A 26 8.81 -21.40 -22.95
C ILE A 26 9.92 -22.44 -23.21
N SER A 27 11.03 -22.36 -22.46
CA SER A 27 12.16 -23.30 -22.60
C SER A 27 11.88 -24.70 -22.03
N GLY A 28 10.71 -24.93 -21.43
CA GLY A 28 10.32 -26.21 -20.86
C GLY A 28 10.97 -26.55 -19.52
N GLN A 29 11.65 -25.60 -18.87
CA GLN A 29 12.27 -25.78 -17.55
C GLN A 29 11.23 -25.64 -16.42
N LEU A 30 10.22 -26.51 -16.41
CA LEU A 30 9.00 -26.35 -15.62
C LEU A 30 9.24 -26.24 -14.10
N ASP A 31 10.15 -27.04 -13.54
CA ASP A 31 10.47 -27.00 -12.10
C ASP A 31 11.07 -25.67 -11.66
N VAL A 32 11.97 -25.11 -12.48
CA VAL A 32 12.61 -23.81 -12.22
C VAL A 32 11.62 -22.67 -12.50
N HIS A 33 10.86 -22.79 -13.59
CA HIS A 33 9.77 -21.86 -13.92
C HIS A 33 8.81 -21.70 -12.74
N PHE A 34 8.33 -22.80 -12.14
CA PHE A 34 7.39 -22.72 -11.02
C PHE A 34 7.94 -21.92 -9.82
N ARG A 35 9.18 -22.19 -9.42
CA ARG A 35 9.83 -21.50 -8.27
C ARG A 35 10.04 -20.02 -8.56
N VAL A 36 10.52 -19.70 -9.76
CA VAL A 36 10.76 -18.31 -10.19
C VAL A 36 9.44 -17.57 -10.38
N ALA A 37 8.44 -18.20 -11.00
CA ALA A 37 7.13 -17.61 -11.26
C ALA A 37 6.39 -17.23 -9.98
N LEU A 38 6.51 -18.02 -8.91
CA LEU A 38 5.94 -17.67 -7.61
C LEU A 38 6.55 -16.39 -7.04
N VAL A 39 7.88 -16.29 -7.05
CA VAL A 39 8.60 -15.09 -6.57
C VAL A 39 8.28 -13.89 -7.46
N THR A 40 8.23 -14.09 -8.78
CA THR A 40 7.83 -13.07 -9.75
C THR A 40 6.42 -12.58 -9.45
N ALA A 41 5.44 -13.46 -9.23
CA ALA A 41 4.07 -13.06 -8.94
C ALA A 41 3.96 -12.23 -7.65
N ILE A 42 4.66 -12.63 -6.58
CA ILE A 42 4.73 -11.87 -5.33
C ILE A 42 5.32 -10.48 -5.58
N LEU A 43 6.43 -10.41 -6.31
CA LEU A 43 7.09 -9.14 -6.64
C LEU A 43 6.21 -8.24 -7.50
N THR A 44 5.50 -8.80 -8.49
CA THR A 44 4.54 -8.06 -9.33
C THR A 44 3.42 -7.45 -8.51
N ILE A 45 2.78 -8.25 -7.64
CA ILE A 45 1.72 -7.76 -6.73
C ILE A 45 2.29 -6.69 -5.78
N GLY A 46 3.48 -6.92 -5.24
CA GLY A 46 4.18 -5.98 -4.37
C GLY A 46 4.43 -4.63 -5.05
N THR A 47 4.85 -4.64 -6.32
CA THR A 47 5.11 -3.43 -7.10
C THR A 47 3.84 -2.62 -7.34
N HIS A 48 2.75 -3.26 -7.75
CA HIS A 48 1.44 -2.60 -7.91
C HIS A 48 0.91 -2.07 -6.57
N SER A 49 1.12 -2.82 -5.49
CA SER A 49 0.70 -2.41 -4.13
C SER A 49 1.50 -1.21 -3.63
N LEU A 50 2.81 -1.13 -3.93
CA LEU A 50 3.67 -0.01 -3.58
C LEU A 50 3.17 1.31 -4.19
N LEU A 51 2.74 1.28 -5.45
CA LEU A 51 2.10 2.41 -6.13
C LEU A 51 0.84 2.85 -5.37
N ILE A 52 -0.08 1.92 -5.10
CA ILE A 52 -1.34 2.21 -4.40
C ILE A 52 -1.05 2.86 -3.05
N LEU A 53 -0.15 2.26 -2.26
CA LEU A 53 0.23 2.78 -0.94
C LEU A 53 0.80 4.19 -1.04
N PHE A 54 1.73 4.42 -1.97
CA PHE A 54 2.33 5.73 -2.19
C PHE A 54 1.26 6.78 -2.48
N MET A 55 0.35 6.50 -3.41
CA MET A 55 -0.71 7.43 -3.80
C MET A 55 -1.68 7.75 -2.66
N VAL A 56 -2.05 6.74 -1.87
CA VAL A 56 -2.93 6.92 -0.70
C VAL A 56 -2.26 7.79 0.36
N ILE A 57 -0.98 7.51 0.66
CA ILE A 57 -0.22 8.27 1.67
C ILE A 57 -0.02 9.72 1.22
N THR A 58 0.50 9.95 0.01
CA THR A 58 0.73 11.33 -0.46
C THR A 58 -0.55 12.12 -0.59
N GLY A 59 -1.62 11.50 -1.07
CA GLY A 59 -2.92 12.16 -1.18
C GLY A 59 -3.46 12.61 0.18
N ARG A 60 -3.24 11.81 1.23
CA ARG A 60 -3.62 12.18 2.60
C ARG A 60 -2.73 13.28 3.15
N ILE A 61 -1.42 13.17 3.00
CA ILE A 61 -0.45 14.18 3.50
C ILE A 61 -0.73 15.55 2.87
N ILE A 62 -0.95 15.61 1.55
CA ILE A 62 -1.25 16.89 0.88
C ILE A 62 -2.57 17.48 1.38
N ARG A 63 -3.61 16.67 1.59
CA ARG A 63 -4.89 17.16 2.14
C ARG A 63 -4.72 17.73 3.55
N GLU A 64 -3.95 17.06 4.39
CA GLU A 64 -3.68 17.53 5.75
C GLU A 64 -2.89 18.85 5.73
N ALA A 65 -1.86 18.92 4.87
CA ALA A 65 -1.09 20.15 4.70
C ALA A 65 -1.96 21.33 4.26
N ILE A 66 -2.88 21.12 3.30
CA ILE A 66 -3.80 22.16 2.83
C ILE A 66 -4.80 22.57 3.91
N LEU A 67 -5.19 21.65 4.79
CA LEU A 67 -6.14 21.93 5.87
C LEU A 67 -5.53 22.81 6.97
N HIS A 68 -4.25 22.60 7.27
CA HIS A 68 -3.58 23.23 8.43
C HIS A 68 -2.59 24.33 8.08
N ARG A 69 -2.22 24.47 6.80
CA ARG A 69 -1.28 25.50 6.33
C ARG A 69 -1.96 26.33 5.25
N ASP A 70 -1.59 27.60 5.15
CA ASP A 70 -2.15 28.54 4.18
C ASP A 70 -1.60 28.28 2.76
N LEU A 71 -1.92 27.09 2.24
CA LEU A 71 -1.53 26.65 0.92
C LEU A 71 -2.57 27.09 -0.13
N PRO A 72 -2.13 27.45 -1.36
CA PRO A 72 -3.03 27.79 -2.44
C PRO A 72 -4.07 26.70 -2.74
N ALA A 73 -5.33 27.10 -2.91
CA ALA A 73 -6.44 26.20 -3.24
C ALA A 73 -6.25 25.44 -4.57
N GLU A 74 -5.38 25.94 -5.45
CA GLU A 74 -4.97 25.30 -6.70
C GLU A 74 -4.39 23.90 -6.47
N PHE A 75 -3.64 23.69 -5.38
CA PHE A 75 -3.11 22.37 -5.05
C PHE A 75 -4.21 21.33 -4.75
N LEU A 76 -5.30 21.76 -4.12
CA LEU A 76 -6.45 20.88 -3.87
C LEU A 76 -7.17 20.53 -5.18
N ALA A 77 -7.31 21.50 -6.09
CA ALA A 77 -7.92 21.29 -7.40
C ALA A 77 -7.09 20.29 -8.23
N GLU A 78 -5.77 20.48 -8.31
CA GLU A 78 -4.86 19.56 -9.00
C GLU A 78 -4.89 18.15 -8.39
N LEU A 79 -4.89 18.04 -7.06
CA LEU A 79 -4.99 16.77 -6.35
C LEU A 79 -6.29 16.03 -6.70
N ASN A 80 -7.42 16.75 -6.67
CA ASN A 80 -8.72 16.19 -7.01
C ASN A 80 -8.78 15.78 -8.49
N GLU A 81 -8.20 16.58 -9.40
CA GLU A 81 -8.13 16.24 -10.81
C GLU A 81 -7.30 14.96 -11.03
N PHE A 82 -6.11 14.88 -10.43
CA PHE A 82 -5.24 13.70 -10.51
C PHE A 82 -5.98 12.43 -10.07
N PHE A 83 -6.65 12.45 -8.93
CA PHE A 83 -7.38 11.30 -8.41
C PHE A 83 -8.69 10.99 -9.15
N SER A 84 -9.36 11.99 -9.71
CA SER A 84 -10.61 11.78 -10.46
C SER A 84 -10.39 11.00 -11.76
N ARG A 85 -9.21 11.17 -12.40
CA ARG A 85 -8.84 10.43 -13.61
C ARG A 85 -8.72 8.91 -13.38
N LYS A 86 -8.46 8.48 -12.14
CA LYS A 86 -8.39 7.06 -11.70
C LYS A 86 -7.64 6.14 -12.68
N LYS A 87 -6.59 6.58 -13.36
CA LYS A 87 -5.93 5.75 -14.40
C LYS A 87 -5.03 4.68 -13.79
N ALA A 88 -4.29 5.02 -12.74
CA ALA A 88 -3.28 4.14 -12.15
C ALA A 88 -3.90 2.97 -11.35
N TYR A 89 -4.94 3.23 -10.54
CA TYR A 89 -5.52 2.19 -9.67
C TYR A 89 -6.12 0.99 -10.43
N PRO A 90 -6.96 1.18 -11.46
CA PRO A 90 -7.49 0.05 -12.23
C PRO A 90 -6.40 -0.68 -13.00
N ALA A 91 -5.38 0.03 -13.50
CA ALA A 91 -4.24 -0.58 -14.18
C ALA A 91 -3.44 -1.46 -13.22
N ALA A 92 -3.12 -0.96 -12.03
CA ALA A 92 -2.45 -1.69 -10.95
C ALA A 92 -3.23 -2.94 -10.54
N LEU A 93 -4.55 -2.80 -10.34
CA LEU A 93 -5.42 -3.90 -9.94
C LEU A 93 -5.53 -4.95 -11.05
N LEU A 94 -5.64 -4.52 -12.31
CA LEU A 94 -5.69 -5.42 -13.46
C LEU A 94 -4.36 -6.17 -13.63
N GLY A 95 -3.22 -5.50 -13.43
CA GLY A 95 -1.89 -6.13 -13.38
C GLY A 95 -1.82 -7.23 -12.33
N ALA A 96 -2.14 -6.88 -11.08
CA ALA A 96 -2.15 -7.82 -9.95
C ALA A 96 -3.11 -9.00 -10.16
N VAL A 97 -4.34 -8.76 -10.62
CA VAL A 97 -5.32 -9.83 -10.87
C VAL A 97 -4.86 -10.72 -12.03
N SER A 98 -4.30 -10.15 -13.09
CA SER A 98 -3.87 -10.93 -14.26
C SER A 98 -2.72 -11.89 -13.94
N ILE A 99 -1.75 -11.48 -13.12
CA ILE A 99 -0.63 -12.36 -12.75
C ILE A 99 -1.09 -13.48 -11.81
N VAL A 100 -2.04 -13.19 -10.90
CA VAL A 100 -2.68 -14.21 -10.06
C VAL A 100 -3.45 -15.22 -10.91
N ALA A 101 -4.25 -14.74 -11.88
CA ALA A 101 -4.98 -15.60 -12.80
C ALA A 101 -4.06 -16.53 -13.59
N ALA A 102 -2.93 -16.00 -14.11
CA ALA A 102 -1.92 -16.80 -14.80
C ALA A 102 -1.32 -17.89 -13.88
N GLY A 103 -1.00 -17.53 -12.64
CA GLY A 103 -0.47 -18.47 -11.64
C GLY A 103 -1.45 -19.59 -11.27
N VAL A 104 -2.71 -19.25 -10.99
CA VAL A 104 -3.77 -20.23 -10.69
C VAL A 104 -3.95 -21.20 -11.85
N LEU A 105 -4.06 -20.68 -13.08
CA LEU A 105 -4.22 -21.51 -14.27
C LEU A 105 -2.99 -22.37 -14.58
N GLY A 106 -1.80 -21.99 -14.11
CA GLY A 106 -0.60 -22.84 -14.17
C GLY A 106 -0.74 -24.16 -13.44
N THR A 107 -1.58 -24.21 -12.41
CA THR A 107 -1.87 -25.45 -11.65
C THR A 107 -3.13 -26.16 -12.12
N ALA A 108 -3.93 -25.53 -12.99
CA ALA A 108 -5.25 -26.01 -13.36
C ALA A 108 -5.22 -27.23 -14.28
N GLN A 109 -4.12 -27.48 -15.01
CA GLN A 109 -3.93 -28.73 -15.76
C GLN A 109 -4.03 -29.94 -14.81
N SER A 110 -3.30 -29.90 -13.69
CA SER A 110 -3.25 -30.99 -12.72
C SER A 110 -4.54 -31.10 -11.89
N ALA A 111 -5.24 -29.98 -11.67
CA ALA A 111 -6.43 -29.93 -10.83
C ALA A 111 -7.73 -30.31 -11.58
N ILE A 112 -7.91 -29.82 -12.81
CA ILE A 112 -9.18 -29.92 -13.55
C ILE A 112 -8.99 -30.30 -15.03
N GLY A 113 -7.79 -30.69 -15.46
CA GLY A 113 -7.53 -31.21 -16.80
C GLY A 113 -7.49 -30.16 -17.92
N LEU A 114 -7.28 -28.87 -17.59
CA LEU A 114 -7.16 -27.82 -18.61
C LEU A 114 -5.94 -28.03 -19.52
N PRO A 115 -6.04 -27.73 -20.83
CA PRO A 115 -4.91 -27.82 -21.74
C PRO A 115 -3.74 -26.90 -21.31
N PRO A 116 -2.47 -27.32 -21.47
CA PRO A 116 -1.30 -26.49 -21.15
C PRO A 116 -1.30 -25.13 -21.88
N MET A 117 -1.87 -25.09 -23.08
CA MET A 117 -2.04 -23.86 -23.86
C MET A 117 -2.82 -22.77 -23.13
N THR A 118 -3.76 -23.14 -22.24
CA THR A 118 -4.56 -22.16 -21.49
C THR A 118 -3.67 -21.34 -20.55
N HIS A 119 -2.76 -21.99 -19.82
CA HIS A 119 -1.80 -21.28 -18.98
C HIS A 119 -0.87 -20.39 -19.83
N MET A 120 -0.38 -20.90 -20.96
CA MET A 120 0.49 -20.13 -21.84
C MET A 120 -0.18 -18.85 -22.37
N LEU A 121 -1.41 -18.96 -22.89
CA LEU A 121 -2.14 -17.82 -23.43
C LEU A 121 -2.45 -16.77 -22.35
N VAL A 122 -2.89 -17.21 -21.17
CA VAL A 122 -3.17 -16.29 -20.06
C VAL A 122 -1.88 -15.69 -19.49
N GLY A 123 -0.77 -16.45 -19.48
CA GLY A 123 0.54 -15.95 -19.11
C GLY A 123 1.02 -14.83 -20.04
N VAL A 124 0.90 -15.01 -21.36
CA VAL A 124 1.24 -13.96 -22.35
C VAL A 124 0.34 -12.74 -22.17
N LEU A 125 -0.96 -12.93 -21.99
CA LEU A 125 -1.88 -11.83 -21.72
C LEU A 125 -1.50 -11.08 -20.43
N ALA A 126 -1.17 -11.79 -19.36
CA ALA A 126 -0.74 -11.20 -18.10
C ALA A 126 0.54 -10.38 -18.28
N LEU A 127 1.53 -10.86 -19.06
CA LEU A 127 2.73 -10.07 -19.38
C LEU A 127 2.37 -8.73 -20.03
N CYS A 128 1.54 -8.75 -21.08
CA CYS A 128 1.10 -7.55 -21.79
C CYS A 128 0.38 -6.57 -20.85
N VAL A 129 -0.55 -7.08 -20.03
CA VAL A 129 -1.29 -6.29 -19.04
C VAL A 129 -0.35 -5.66 -18.01
N ASN A 130 0.61 -6.41 -17.48
CA ASN A 130 1.55 -5.92 -16.46
C ASN A 130 2.51 -4.88 -17.03
N PHE A 131 3.02 -5.06 -18.24
CA PHE A 131 3.85 -4.03 -18.89
C PHE A 131 3.07 -2.75 -19.14
N PHE A 132 1.84 -2.86 -19.64
CA PHE A 132 0.96 -1.70 -19.78
C PHE A 132 0.70 -1.01 -18.43
N ALA A 133 0.38 -1.79 -17.39
CA ALA A 133 0.12 -1.26 -16.06
C ALA A 133 1.33 -0.50 -15.52
N ILE A 134 2.53 -1.08 -15.57
CA ILE A 134 3.76 -0.43 -15.10
C ILE A 134 4.02 0.89 -15.83
N LEU A 135 3.78 0.97 -17.15
CA LEU A 135 3.94 2.22 -17.89
C LEU A 135 2.97 3.31 -17.40
N VAL A 136 1.71 2.96 -17.17
CA VAL A 136 0.70 3.89 -16.62
C VAL A 136 1.08 4.32 -15.20
N GLU A 137 1.59 3.40 -14.38
CA GLU A 137 2.02 3.67 -13.01
C GLU A 137 3.23 4.59 -12.94
N ILE A 138 4.24 4.40 -13.80
CA ILE A 138 5.41 5.30 -13.87
C ILE A 138 4.95 6.74 -14.15
N GLN A 139 4.04 6.92 -15.12
CA GLN A 139 3.49 8.24 -15.44
C GLN A 139 2.73 8.85 -14.26
N ALA A 140 1.96 8.04 -13.54
CA ALA A 140 1.24 8.47 -12.34
C ALA A 140 2.19 8.87 -11.21
N VAL A 141 3.25 8.07 -10.95
CA VAL A 141 4.27 8.37 -9.94
C VAL A 141 4.98 9.67 -10.24
N LEU A 142 5.42 9.88 -11.48
CA LEU A 142 6.07 11.14 -11.88
C LEU A 142 5.15 12.35 -11.72
N SER A 143 3.88 12.22 -12.12
CA SER A 143 2.90 13.31 -11.99
C SER A 143 2.61 13.65 -10.54
N ASN A 144 2.36 12.64 -9.69
CA ASN A 144 2.13 12.82 -8.26
C ASN A 144 3.36 13.39 -7.55
N GLN A 145 4.56 12.90 -7.90
CA GLN A 145 5.80 13.42 -7.32
C GLN A 145 6.01 14.89 -7.67
N GLY A 146 5.68 15.32 -8.89
CA GLY A 146 5.73 16.73 -9.26
C GLY A 146 4.82 17.60 -8.40
N LEU A 147 3.63 17.12 -8.04
CA LEU A 147 2.71 17.81 -7.12
C LEU A 147 3.29 17.86 -5.69
N VAL A 148 3.77 16.73 -5.18
CA VAL A 148 4.41 16.65 -3.85
C VAL A 148 5.59 17.61 -3.74
N ASP A 149 6.47 17.66 -4.74
CA ASP A 149 7.64 18.54 -4.75
C ASP A 149 7.23 20.03 -4.73
N ARG A 150 6.15 20.40 -5.44
CA ARG A 150 5.62 21.78 -5.40
C ARG A 150 5.01 22.14 -4.05
N VAL A 151 4.23 21.24 -3.47
CA VAL A 151 3.63 21.44 -2.13
C VAL A 151 4.72 21.57 -1.07
N ALA A 152 5.75 20.71 -1.10
CA ALA A 152 6.88 20.80 -0.19
C ALA A 152 7.61 22.15 -0.30
N ASN A 153 7.92 22.61 -1.51
CA ASN A 153 8.55 23.92 -1.70
C ASN A 153 7.68 25.09 -1.22
N ALA A 154 6.36 24.99 -1.35
CA ALA A 154 5.42 26.01 -0.87
C ALA A 154 5.39 26.04 0.67
N LEU A 155 5.39 24.87 1.32
CA LEU A 155 5.50 24.75 2.78
C LEU A 155 6.83 25.29 3.29
N ASP A 156 7.95 24.94 2.66
CA ASP A 156 9.28 25.45 3.02
C ASP A 156 9.36 26.98 2.92
N LYS A 157 8.63 27.57 1.96
CA LYS A 157 8.51 29.03 1.84
C LYS A 157 7.73 29.62 3.01
N ILE A 158 6.56 29.06 3.34
CA ILE A 158 5.74 29.51 4.47
C ILE A 158 6.56 29.45 5.76
N ASP A 159 7.25 28.34 6.01
CA ASP A 159 8.06 28.16 7.23
C ASP A 159 9.21 29.17 7.29
N ARG A 160 9.83 29.53 6.16
CA ARG A 160 10.85 30.58 6.11
C ARG A 160 10.28 31.97 6.38
N ASP A 161 9.14 32.29 5.76
CA ASP A 161 8.50 33.61 5.90
C ASP A 161 8.06 33.82 7.37
N LEU A 162 7.48 32.80 8.02
CA LEU A 162 7.14 32.82 9.45
C LEU A 162 8.38 32.99 10.36
N ALA A 163 9.49 32.31 10.03
CA ALA A 163 10.72 32.43 10.78
C ALA A 163 11.34 33.83 10.67
N GLU A 164 11.22 34.50 9.53
CA GLU A 164 11.63 35.91 9.34
C GLU A 164 10.78 36.88 10.17
N GLU A 165 9.50 36.57 10.35
CA GLU A 165 8.57 37.32 11.21
C GLU A 165 8.77 37.04 12.72
N GLY A 166 9.64 36.08 13.06
CA GLY A 166 9.92 35.67 14.43
C GLY A 166 8.83 34.80 15.05
N GLU A 167 7.90 34.27 14.24
CA GLU A 167 6.92 33.30 14.69
C GLU A 167 7.56 31.92 14.79
N PRO A 168 7.39 31.20 15.93
CA PRO A 168 7.87 29.84 16.04
C PRO A 168 7.17 28.95 15.00
N PRO A 169 7.87 27.94 14.45
CA PRO A 169 7.23 26.99 13.56
C PRO A 169 6.02 26.36 14.27
N ALA A 170 4.90 26.23 13.55
CA ALA A 170 3.71 25.59 14.09
C ALA A 170 4.09 24.20 14.63
N GLU A 171 4.03 24.03 15.95
CA GLU A 171 4.18 22.72 16.55
C GLU A 171 2.98 21.87 16.12
N ASP A 172 3.24 20.64 15.66
CA ASP A 172 2.18 19.67 15.41
C ASP A 172 1.45 19.44 16.74
N GLU A 173 0.25 20.00 16.90
CA GLU A 173 -0.61 19.67 18.02
C GLU A 173 -0.80 18.15 18.04
N PRO A 174 -0.42 17.46 19.14
CA PRO A 174 -0.51 16.02 19.17
C PRO A 174 -1.96 15.58 18.99
N ASP A 175 -2.29 14.85 17.89
CA ASP A 175 -3.63 14.30 17.69
C ASP A 175 -4.03 13.51 18.95
N PRO A 176 -5.03 13.99 19.71
CA PRO A 176 -5.38 13.41 20.99
C PRO A 176 -5.87 11.95 20.84
N ARG A 177 -6.31 11.57 19.63
CA ARG A 177 -6.80 10.23 19.28
C ARG A 177 -5.72 9.33 18.68
N ALA A 178 -4.51 9.82 18.43
CA ALA A 178 -3.44 9.03 17.81
C ALA A 178 -3.11 7.76 18.61
N LYS A 179 -3.00 7.90 19.94
CA LYS A 179 -2.73 6.77 20.86
C LYS A 179 -3.85 5.73 20.83
N SER A 180 -5.09 6.19 20.80
CA SER A 180 -6.27 5.32 20.69
C SER A 180 -6.29 4.54 19.37
N ARG A 181 -6.02 5.21 18.24
CA ARG A 181 -5.94 4.56 16.92
C ARG A 181 -4.81 3.54 16.83
N ALA A 182 -3.64 3.87 17.37
CA ALA A 182 -2.50 2.95 17.41
C ALA A 182 -2.81 1.70 18.25
N ALA A 183 -3.44 1.86 19.41
CA ALA A 183 -3.86 0.74 20.26
C ALA A 183 -4.87 -0.18 19.55
N MET A 184 -5.81 0.39 18.80
CA MET A 184 -6.76 -0.38 17.98
C MET A 184 -6.06 -1.13 16.85
N ALA A 185 -5.09 -0.50 16.18
CA ALA A 185 -4.32 -1.14 15.12
C ALA A 185 -3.52 -2.35 15.64
N VAL A 186 -2.93 -2.26 16.85
CA VAL A 186 -2.27 -3.39 17.51
C VAL A 186 -3.28 -4.48 17.87
N CYS A 187 -4.44 -4.10 18.43
CA CYS A 187 -5.48 -5.03 18.81
C CYS A 187 -5.98 -5.88 17.64
N LEU A 188 -6.23 -5.26 16.48
CA LEU A 188 -6.69 -5.93 15.27
C LEU A 188 -5.54 -6.65 14.54
N GLY A 189 -4.37 -6.02 14.46
CA GLY A 189 -3.20 -6.56 13.78
C GLY A 189 -2.66 -7.86 14.39
N ALA A 190 -2.83 -8.04 15.71
CA ALA A 190 -2.45 -9.25 16.42
C ALA A 190 -3.14 -10.52 15.87
N TRP A 191 -4.30 -10.42 15.23
CA TRP A 191 -5.02 -11.57 14.69
C TRP A 191 -4.60 -11.97 13.29
N VAL A 192 -3.87 -11.11 12.57
CA VAL A 192 -3.46 -11.39 11.18
C VAL A 192 -2.62 -12.67 11.06
N PRO A 193 -1.62 -12.94 11.93
CA PRO A 193 -0.87 -14.20 11.89
C PRO A 193 -1.72 -15.42 12.26
N TYR A 194 -2.64 -15.31 13.25
CA TYR A 194 -3.55 -16.38 13.63
C TYR A 194 -4.44 -16.80 12.45
N ILE A 195 -5.04 -15.82 11.77
CA ILE A 195 -5.90 -16.05 10.61
C ILE A 195 -5.09 -16.65 9.45
N TYR A 196 -3.88 -16.14 9.21
CA TYR A 196 -2.97 -16.69 8.20
C TYR A 196 -2.63 -18.16 8.49
N TRP A 197 -2.28 -18.51 9.72
CA TRP A 197 -1.99 -19.89 10.08
C TRP A 197 -3.21 -20.79 9.98
N GLY A 198 -4.35 -20.38 10.54
CA GLY A 198 -5.56 -21.19 10.51
C GLY A 198 -6.08 -21.44 9.11
N LEU A 199 -6.18 -20.39 8.28
CA LEU A 199 -6.79 -20.50 6.96
C LEU A 199 -5.81 -20.93 5.86
N VAL A 200 -4.57 -20.45 5.90
CA VAL A 200 -3.60 -20.66 4.80
C VAL A 200 -2.69 -21.85 5.08
N VAL A 201 -2.04 -21.88 6.25
CA VAL A 201 -1.06 -22.95 6.57
C VAL A 201 -1.76 -24.26 6.87
N TRP A 202 -2.76 -24.22 7.75
CA TRP A 202 -3.49 -25.40 8.21
C TRP A 202 -4.82 -25.63 7.49
N ARG A 203 -5.10 -24.85 6.43
CA ARG A 203 -6.23 -25.04 5.51
C ARG A 203 -7.60 -25.19 6.21
N GLY A 204 -7.80 -24.46 7.30
CA GLY A 204 -9.02 -24.49 8.10
C GLY A 204 -8.99 -25.45 9.29
N ASP A 205 -7.88 -26.18 9.52
CA ASP A 205 -7.70 -26.98 10.73
C ASP A 205 -7.20 -26.10 11.89
N PHE A 206 -8.14 -25.51 12.62
CA PHE A 206 -7.85 -24.65 13.78
C PHE A 206 -7.34 -25.41 15.01
N SER A 207 -7.36 -26.75 15.02
CA SER A 207 -6.77 -27.52 16.12
C SER A 207 -5.25 -27.38 16.21
N GLN A 208 -4.62 -27.00 15.10
CA GLN A 208 -3.18 -26.79 14.96
C GLN A 208 -2.73 -25.36 15.32
N VAL A 209 -3.67 -24.48 15.68
CA VAL A 209 -3.38 -23.06 15.92
C VAL A 209 -3.69 -22.69 17.36
N SER A 210 -2.67 -22.20 18.06
CA SER A 210 -2.85 -21.61 19.39
C SER A 210 -3.47 -20.23 19.27
N ILE A 211 -4.48 -19.97 20.11
CA ILE A 211 -5.06 -18.62 20.33
C ILE A 211 -4.07 -17.70 21.07
N HIS A 212 -3.11 -18.28 21.80
CA HIS A 212 -2.01 -17.56 22.44
C HIS A 212 -0.85 -17.34 21.45
N PRO A 213 -0.21 -16.16 21.39
CA PRO A 213 -0.37 -15.00 22.28
C PRO A 213 -1.37 -13.93 21.77
N TRP A 214 -2.18 -14.26 20.76
CA TRP A 214 -2.97 -13.27 20.00
C TRP A 214 -4.06 -12.63 20.84
N LEU A 215 -4.74 -13.45 21.67
CA LEU A 215 -5.77 -12.97 22.58
C LEU A 215 -5.20 -11.99 23.61
N GLU A 216 -4.02 -12.27 24.18
CA GLU A 216 -3.38 -11.40 25.17
C GLU A 216 -2.96 -10.07 24.56
N CYS A 217 -2.39 -10.09 23.35
CA CYS A 217 -2.05 -8.88 22.61
C CYS A 217 -3.29 -8.02 22.32
N SER A 218 -4.43 -8.63 21.98
CA SER A 218 -5.68 -7.90 21.77
C SER A 218 -6.31 -7.38 23.04
N ILE A 219 -6.29 -8.15 24.14
CA ILE A 219 -6.75 -7.68 25.45
C ILE A 219 -5.90 -6.48 25.90
N ALA A 220 -4.57 -6.58 25.80
CA ALA A 220 -3.67 -5.47 26.11
C ALA A 220 -3.95 -4.25 25.23
N GLY A 221 -4.09 -4.43 23.91
CA GLY A 221 -4.43 -3.36 22.98
C GLY A 221 -5.77 -2.70 23.30
N PHE A 222 -6.79 -3.48 23.68
CA PHE A 222 -8.11 -2.97 24.08
C PHE A 222 -8.07 -2.19 25.40
N LEU A 223 -7.31 -2.67 26.39
CA LEU A 223 -7.11 -1.95 27.66
C LEU A 223 -6.39 -0.62 27.44
N ILE A 224 -5.32 -0.61 26.63
CA ILE A 224 -4.61 0.62 26.27
C ILE A 224 -5.53 1.58 25.51
N TRP A 225 -6.36 1.06 24.60
CA TRP A 225 -7.37 1.87 23.89
C TRP A 225 -8.36 2.52 24.85
N GLY A 226 -8.91 1.76 25.79
CA GLY A 226 -9.86 2.25 26.79
C GLY A 226 -9.24 3.35 27.66
N LEU A 227 -8.03 3.12 28.18
CA LEU A 227 -7.29 4.10 29.00
C LEU A 227 -6.95 5.37 28.22
N ALA A 228 -6.50 5.23 26.97
CA ALA A 228 -6.20 6.37 26.10
C ALA A 228 -7.45 7.20 25.80
N ARG A 229 -8.61 6.55 25.65
CA ARG A 229 -9.89 7.22 25.41
C ARG A 229 -10.40 7.95 26.66
N THR A 230 -10.34 7.33 27.84
CA THR A 230 -10.77 7.99 29.08
C THR A 230 -9.88 9.18 29.42
N ALA A 231 -8.56 9.04 29.19
CA ALA A 231 -7.62 10.15 29.36
C ALA A 231 -7.94 11.32 28.42
N LEU A 232 -8.29 11.02 27.16
CA LEU A 232 -8.73 12.02 26.19
C LEU A 232 -10.01 12.74 26.63
N GLU A 233 -11.02 11.98 27.09
CA GLU A 233 -12.29 12.54 27.55
C GLU A 233 -12.10 13.47 28.75
N SER A 234 -11.15 13.18 29.66
CA SER A 234 -10.82 14.08 30.77
C SER A 234 -10.14 15.39 30.32
N THR A 235 -9.18 15.34 29.39
CA THR A 235 -8.49 16.56 28.92
C THR A 235 -9.46 17.53 28.24
N LEU A 236 -10.35 17.00 27.40
CA LEU A 236 -11.38 17.79 26.70
C LEU A 236 -12.39 18.43 27.67
N GLN A 237 -12.67 17.79 28.81
CA GLN A 237 -13.57 18.33 29.84
C GLN A 237 -12.91 19.44 30.67
N GLU A 238 -11.60 19.39 30.88
CA GLU A 238 -10.85 20.45 31.56
C GLU A 238 -10.72 21.70 30.67
N GLU A 239 -10.36 21.53 29.40
CA GLU A 239 -10.29 22.64 28.44
C GLU A 239 -11.63 23.37 28.27
N ALA A 240 -12.74 22.64 28.23
CA ALA A 240 -14.08 23.22 28.12
C ALA A 240 -14.59 23.92 29.39
N ARG A 241 -13.91 23.74 30.54
CA ARG A 241 -14.22 24.42 31.80
C ARG A 241 -13.45 25.73 31.96
N ASP A 242 -12.27 25.82 31.34
CA ASP A 242 -11.39 26.97 31.41
C ASP A 242 -11.64 28.00 30.29
N SER A 243 -12.47 27.67 29.30
CA SER A 243 -12.99 28.57 28.24
C SER A 243 -14.31 29.25 28.60
#